data_AF-A0A9P1E7S3-F1
#
_entry.id   AF-A0A9P1E7S3-F1
#
_cell.length_a   1.000
_cell.length_b   1.000
_cell.length_c   1.000
_cell.angle_alpha   90.00
_cell.angle_beta   90.00
_cell.angle_gamma   90.00
#
_symmetry.space_group_name_H-M   'P 1'
#
loop_
_entity.id
_entity.type
_entity.pdbx_description
1 polymer ?
#
loop_
_entity_poly.entity_id
_entity_poly.type
_entity_poly.pdbx_seq_one_letter_code
_entity_poly.pdbx_strand_id
1 'polypeptide(L)'
;MVKFTAEELRVIMDRKENIRNMSVIAHVDHGKSTLTDSLVAAAGIIAQEVAGDVRMTDTRADEAERGITIKSTGISLYYEMSEAELKNFKGLRNGNEYLINLIDSPGHVDFSSEVTAALRI
;
A
#
# COMPACT_ATOMS: atom_id res chain seq x y z
N MET A 1 3.52 13.27 10.55
CA MET A 1 2.61 12.86 11.65
C MET A 1 1.53 12.02 11.01
N VAL A 2 1.29 10.81 11.51
CA VAL A 2 0.31 9.87 10.95
C VAL A 2 -1.07 10.54 10.96
N LYS A 3 -1.76 10.52 9.82
CA LYS A 3 -3.02 11.27 9.61
C LYS A 3 -4.25 10.62 10.24
N PHE A 4 -4.07 9.48 10.92
CA PHE A 4 -5.15 8.66 11.44
C PHE A 4 -4.70 7.89 12.68
N THR A 5 -5.67 7.48 13.48
CA THR A 5 -5.53 6.63 14.66
C THR A 5 -5.96 5.19 14.37
N ALA A 6 -5.55 4.25 15.24
CA ALA A 6 -5.98 2.85 15.13
C ALA A 6 -7.50 2.69 15.33
N GLU A 7 -8.13 3.55 16.13
CA GLU A 7 -9.58 3.54 16.37
C GLU A 7 -10.35 3.97 15.12
N GLU A 8 -9.91 5.03 14.44
CA GLU A 8 -10.51 5.48 13.17
C GLU A 8 -10.41 4.38 12.10
N LEU A 9 -9.25 3.72 11.98
CA LEU A 9 -9.10 2.57 11.10
C LEU A 9 -10.07 1.44 11.44
N ARG A 10 -10.25 1.12 12.73
CA ARG A 10 -11.14 0.04 13.17
C ARG A 10 -12.59 0.29 12.75
N VAL A 11 -13.05 1.53 12.78
CA VAL A 11 -14.40 1.92 12.33
C VAL A 11 -14.55 1.72 10.83
N ILE A 12 -13.53 2.07 10.04
CA ILE A 12 -13.57 1.91 8.58
C ILE A 12 -13.57 0.42 8.17
N MET A 13 -12.94 -0.45 8.96
CA MET A 13 -12.97 -1.91 8.73
C MET A 13 -14.40 -2.50 8.74
N ASP A 14 -15.37 -1.84 9.37
CA ASP A 14 -16.76 -2.28 9.34
C ASP A 14 -17.48 -1.83 8.05
N ARG A 15 -16.94 -0.83 7.33
CA ARG A 15 -17.45 -0.31 6.06
C ARG A 15 -16.86 -1.06 4.86
N LYS A 16 -17.29 -2.32 4.66
CA LYS A 16 -16.76 -3.23 3.64
C LYS A 16 -16.66 -2.62 2.23
N GLU A 17 -17.64 -1.81 1.83
CA GLU A 17 -17.67 -1.14 0.52
C GLU A 17 -16.53 -0.12 0.32
N ASN A 18 -15.86 0.29 1.40
CA ASN A 18 -14.77 1.26 1.39
C ASN A 18 -13.39 0.62 1.65
N ILE A 19 -13.32 -0.72 1.68
CA ILE A 19 -12.05 -1.44 1.77
C ILE A 19 -11.56 -1.76 0.36
N ARG A 20 -10.28 -1.51 0.08
CA ARG A 20 -9.61 -1.85 -1.18
C ARG A 20 -8.40 -2.70 -0.88
N ASN A 21 -8.44 -3.98 -1.25
CA ASN A 21 -7.26 -4.84 -1.25
C ASN A 21 -6.63 -4.75 -2.63
N MET A 22 -5.34 -4.43 -2.68
CA MET A 22 -4.60 -4.33 -3.93
C MET A 22 -3.15 -4.77 -3.74
N SER A 23 -2.55 -5.27 -4.82
CA SER A 23 -1.15 -5.64 -4.85
C SER A 23 -0.40 -4.78 -5.87
N VAL A 24 0.84 -4.39 -5.55
CA VAL A 24 1.75 -3.78 -6.51
C VAL A 24 2.60 -4.89 -7.14
N ILE A 25 2.55 -4.97 -8.47
CA ILE A 25 3.33 -5.92 -9.26
C ILE A 25 4.19 -5.12 -10.24
N ALA A 26 5.48 -5.38 -10.25
CA ALA A 26 6.38 -4.83 -11.25
C ALA A 26 7.58 -5.77 -11.43
N HIS A 27 8.28 -5.61 -12.55
CA HIS A 27 9.58 -6.25 -12.72
C HIS A 27 10.63 -5.63 -11.78
N VAL A 28 11.75 -6.32 -11.58
CA VAL A 28 12.90 -5.79 -10.82
C VAL A 28 13.35 -4.47 -11.43
N ASP A 29 13.75 -3.53 -10.58
CA ASP A 29 14.22 -2.18 -10.94
C ASP A 29 13.22 -1.27 -11.67
N HIS A 30 11.93 -1.61 -11.68
CA HIS A 30 10.87 -0.76 -12.26
C HIS A 30 10.27 0.26 -11.27
N GLY A 31 10.95 0.55 -10.16
CA GLY A 31 10.51 1.58 -9.20
C GLY A 31 9.34 1.18 -8.30
N LYS A 32 9.09 -0.12 -8.11
CA LYS A 32 8.03 -0.64 -7.24
C LYS A 32 8.15 -0.12 -5.80
N SER A 33 9.31 -0.28 -5.17
CA SER A 33 9.54 0.17 -3.79
C SER A 33 9.40 1.69 -3.67
N THR A 34 9.85 2.44 -4.69
CA THR A 34 9.68 3.90 -4.75
C THR A 34 8.21 4.32 -4.82
N LEU A 35 7.41 3.64 -5.66
CA LEU A 35 5.98 3.89 -5.74
C LEU A 35 5.28 3.58 -4.42
N THR A 36 5.58 2.43 -3.83
CA THR A 36 5.00 2.01 -2.54
C THR A 36 5.34 3.01 -1.43
N ASP A 37 6.60 3.43 -1.31
CA ASP A 37 7.00 4.46 -0.35
C ASP A 37 6.30 5.80 -0.58
N SER A 38 6.10 6.21 -1.84
CA SER A 38 5.36 7.43 -2.17
C SER A 38 3.91 7.37 -1.69
N LEU A 39 3.26 6.21 -1.83
CA LEU A 39 1.90 5.98 -1.31
C LEU A 39 1.86 6.02 0.23
N VAL A 40 2.85 5.40 0.89
CA VAL A 40 3.00 5.41 2.35
C VAL A 40 3.19 6.83 2.87
N ALA A 41 3.99 7.64 2.17
CA ALA A 41 4.19 9.05 2.50
C ALA A 41 2.93 9.89 2.24
N ALA A 42 2.19 9.62 1.17
CA ALA A 42 0.93 10.32 0.88
C ALA A 42 -0.14 10.07 1.96
N ALA A 43 -0.20 8.83 2.47
CA ALA A 43 -1.01 8.43 3.62
C ALA A 43 -0.54 9.06 4.95
N GLY A 44 0.62 9.73 4.95
CA GLY A 44 1.16 10.45 6.10
C GLY A 44 1.87 9.56 7.12
N ILE A 45 2.16 8.30 6.77
CA ILE A 45 2.84 7.34 7.64
C ILE A 45 4.32 7.71 7.79
N ILE A 46 4.96 8.10 6.69
CA ILE A 46 6.34 8.62 6.66
C ILE A 46 6.38 10.04 6.09
N ALA A 47 7.50 10.76 6.30
CA ALA A 47 7.71 12.06 5.68
C ALA A 47 7.95 11.92 4.16
N GLN A 48 7.48 12.89 3.37
CA GLN A 48 7.67 12.87 1.92
C GLN A 48 9.15 12.98 1.54
N GLU A 49 9.98 13.70 2.31
CA GLU A 49 11.40 13.87 1.99
C GLU A 49 12.22 12.58 2.12
N VAL A 50 11.70 11.57 2.83
CA VAL A 50 12.40 10.29 3.04
C VAL A 50 11.79 9.14 2.22
N ALA A 51 10.74 9.43 1.43
CA ALA A 51 10.08 8.43 0.60
C ALA A 51 11.00 7.99 -0.55
N GLY A 52 11.16 6.68 -0.73
CA GLY A 52 12.02 6.08 -1.76
C GLY A 52 13.42 5.73 -1.24
N ASP A 53 13.93 6.47 -0.25
CA ASP A 53 15.20 6.16 0.41
C ASP A 53 15.02 5.12 1.53
N VAL A 54 13.91 5.22 2.27
CA VAL A 54 13.63 4.34 3.42
C VAL A 54 13.27 2.93 2.98
N ARG A 55 12.55 2.77 1.85
CA ARG A 55 12.05 1.49 1.32
C ARG A 55 11.37 0.68 2.43
N MET A 56 10.30 1.24 2.97
CA MET A 56 9.68 0.77 4.22
C MET A 56 9.14 -0.66 4.11
N THR A 57 8.86 -1.14 2.89
CA THR A 57 8.42 -2.52 2.63
C THR A 57 9.55 -3.54 2.54
N ASP A 58 10.79 -3.12 2.34
CA ASP A 58 11.97 -3.98 2.28
C ASP A 58 12.47 -4.25 3.71
N THR A 59 11.69 -5.06 4.45
CA THR A 59 11.86 -5.29 5.89
C THR A 59 13.07 -6.16 6.25
N ARG A 60 13.63 -6.89 5.29
CA ARG A 60 14.78 -7.78 5.53
C ARG A 60 16.09 -7.10 5.16
N ALA A 61 17.17 -7.47 5.86
CA ALA A 61 18.50 -6.92 5.61
C ALA A 61 19.01 -7.23 4.19
N ASP A 62 18.71 -8.41 3.65
CA ASP A 62 19.08 -8.81 2.29
C ASP A 62 18.28 -8.08 1.20
N GLU A 63 17.04 -7.69 1.49
CA GLU A 63 16.24 -6.84 0.60
C GLU A 63 16.83 -5.43 0.52
N ALA A 64 17.13 -4.82 1.68
CA ALA A 64 17.68 -3.48 1.76
C ALA A 64 19.07 -3.37 1.11
N GLU A 65 19.94 -4.36 1.32
CA GLU A 65 21.28 -4.43 0.73
C GLU A 65 21.23 -4.56 -0.79
N ARG A 66 20.31 -5.38 -1.31
CA ARG A 66 20.19 -5.67 -2.75
C ARG A 66 19.27 -4.72 -3.50
N GLY A 67 18.45 -3.95 -2.80
CA GLY A 67 17.43 -3.07 -3.37
C GLY A 67 16.32 -3.81 -4.12
N ILE A 68 15.98 -5.02 -3.68
CA ILE A 68 14.92 -5.83 -4.26
C ILE A 68 13.94 -6.29 -3.19
N THR A 69 12.67 -6.44 -3.55
CA THR A 69 11.67 -7.06 -2.68
C THR A 69 11.66 -8.57 -2.88
N ILE A 70 11.91 -9.31 -1.80
CA ILE A 70 11.99 -10.78 -1.76
C ILE A 70 10.74 -11.36 -1.11
N LYS A 71 10.15 -10.65 -0.13
CA LYS A 71 8.96 -11.05 0.62
C LYS A 71 7.83 -10.07 0.47
N SER A 72 6.61 -10.61 0.48
CA SER A 72 5.41 -9.79 0.38
C SER A 72 5.16 -9.07 1.70
N THR A 73 5.07 -7.74 1.66
CA THR A 73 4.79 -6.90 2.83
C THR A 73 3.44 -6.21 2.66
N GLY A 74 2.59 -6.28 3.67
CA GLY A 74 1.27 -5.63 3.69
C GLY A 74 1.30 -4.31 4.45
N ILE A 75 0.69 -3.26 3.89
CA ILE A 75 0.54 -1.95 4.51
C ILE A 75 -0.91 -1.49 4.40
N SER A 76 -1.47 -0.95 5.47
CA SER A 76 -2.76 -0.27 5.46
C SER A 76 -2.59 1.23 5.31
N LEU A 77 -3.28 1.80 4.33
CA LEU A 77 -3.31 3.23 4.02
C LEU A 77 -4.71 3.77 4.27
N TYR A 78 -4.78 4.95 4.86
CA TYR A 78 -6.00 5.73 4.99
C TYR A 78 -6.06 6.76 3.87
N TYR A 79 -7.21 6.86 3.19
CA TYR A 79 -7.47 7.90 2.20
C TYR A 79 -8.87 8.47 2.35
N GLU A 80 -9.00 9.78 2.27
CA GLU A 80 -10.30 10.46 2.29
C GLU A 80 -10.53 11.11 0.92
N MET A 81 -11.58 10.67 0.22
CA MET A 81 -11.96 11.25 -1.06
C MET A 81 -12.66 12.59 -0.85
N SER A 82 -12.32 13.56 -1.71
CA SER A 82 -13.02 14.83 -1.80
C SER A 82 -14.40 14.69 -2.45
N GLU A 83 -15.31 15.61 -2.12
CA GLU A 83 -16.64 15.71 -2.75
C GLU A 83 -16.59 15.77 -4.28
N ALA A 84 -15.53 16.37 -4.85
CA ALA A 84 -15.35 16.45 -6.30
C ALA A 84 -15.04 15.08 -6.92
N GLU A 85 -14.16 14.29 -6.29
CA GLU A 85 -13.83 12.93 -6.77
C GLU A 85 -15.03 11.99 -6.63
N LEU A 86 -15.82 12.15 -5.56
CA LEU A 86 -17.00 11.34 -5.30
C LEU A 86 -18.11 11.50 -6.35
N LYS A 87 -18.22 12.67 -7.00
CA LYS A 87 -19.21 12.89 -8.07
C LYS A 87 -19.02 11.94 -9.25
N ASN A 88 -17.79 11.50 -9.50
CA ASN A 88 -17.45 10.60 -10.60
C ASN A 88 -17.30 9.13 -10.15
N PHE A 89 -17.38 8.86 -8.85
CA PHE A 89 -17.23 7.51 -8.31
C PHE A 89 -18.51 6.68 -8.56
N LYS A 90 -18.35 5.51 -9.18
CA LYS A 90 -19.48 4.63 -9.59
C LYS A 90 -19.65 3.38 -8.72
N GLY A 91 -18.75 3.14 -7.78
CA GLY A 91 -18.82 1.98 -6.90
C GLY A 91 -19.80 2.17 -5.74
N LEU A 92 -20.12 1.07 -5.07
CA LEU A 92 -20.75 1.13 -3.75
C LEU A 92 -19.79 1.78 -2.76
N ARG A 93 -20.33 2.59 -1.85
CA ARG A 93 -19.58 3.27 -0.79
C ARG A 93 -20.46 3.61 0.40
N ASN A 94 -19.83 3.75 1.55
CA ASN A 94 -20.38 4.26 2.79
C ASN A 94 -19.47 5.40 3.31
N GLY A 95 -19.84 6.64 3.02
CA GLY A 95 -19.01 7.82 3.31
C GLY A 95 -17.90 8.05 2.28
N ASN A 96 -16.90 8.84 2.66
CA ASN A 96 -15.79 9.28 1.81
C ASN A 96 -14.41 8.75 2.24
N GLU A 97 -14.34 8.07 3.38
CA GLU A 97 -13.13 7.50 3.98
C GLU A 97 -12.89 6.08 3.46
N TYR A 98 -11.65 5.76 3.09
CA TYR A 98 -11.27 4.47 2.52
C TYR A 98 -10.07 3.88 3.26
N LEU A 99 -10.15 2.56 3.45
CA LEU A 99 -9.04 1.75 3.92
C LEU A 99 -8.47 0.97 2.73
N ILE A 100 -7.22 1.26 2.38
CA ILE A 100 -6.53 0.59 1.29
C ILE A 100 -5.48 -0.34 1.90
N ASN A 101 -5.64 -1.64 1.70
CA ASN A 101 -4.63 -2.63 2.06
C ASN A 101 -3.78 -2.89 0.82
N LEU A 102 -2.57 -2.37 0.85
CA LEU A 102 -1.56 -2.51 -0.20
C LEU A 102 -0.64 -3.68 0.14
N ILE A 103 -0.50 -4.61 -0.79
CA ILE A 103 0.47 -5.71 -0.69
C ILE A 103 1.59 -5.43 -1.68
N ASP A 104 2.81 -5.24 -1.18
CA ASP A 104 3.98 -5.10 -2.02
C ASP A 104 4.54 -6.50 -2.34
N SER A 105 4.44 -6.95 -3.59
CA SER A 105 4.81 -8.31 -4.00
C SER A 105 6.20 -8.37 -4.65
N PRO A 106 6.94 -9.50 -4.60
CA PRO A 106 8.25 -9.60 -5.25
C PRO A 106 8.22 -9.37 -6.76
N GLY A 107 9.26 -8.72 -7.31
CA GLY A 107 9.38 -8.47 -8.75
C GLY A 107 10.27 -9.46 -9.51
N HIS A 108 11.02 -10.29 -8.79
CA HIS A 108 11.94 -11.27 -9.37
C HIS A 108 11.23 -12.61 -9.65
N VAL A 109 11.55 -13.22 -10.79
CA VAL A 109 10.89 -14.46 -11.28
C VAL A 109 11.01 -15.64 -10.32
N ASP A 110 12.13 -15.71 -9.60
CA ASP A 110 12.41 -16.74 -8.59
C ASP A 110 11.41 -16.78 -7.42
N PHE A 111 10.65 -15.70 -7.19
CA PHE A 111 9.70 -15.59 -6.08
C PHE A 111 8.23 -15.68 -6.53
N SER A 112 7.97 -16.35 -7.65
CA SER A 112 6.64 -16.51 -8.24
C SER A 112 5.58 -17.11 -7.30
N SER A 113 5.97 -17.97 -6.36
CA SER A 113 5.06 -18.52 -5.34
C SER A 113 4.54 -17.44 -4.38
N GLU A 114 5.40 -16.50 -3.99
CA GLU A 114 5.03 -15.39 -3.10
C GLU A 114 4.11 -14.40 -3.82
N VAL A 115 4.39 -14.13 -5.10
CA VAL A 115 3.52 -13.30 -5.96
C VAL A 115 2.15 -13.96 -6.09
N THR A 116 2.10 -15.27 -6.34
CA THR A 116 0.84 -16.02 -6.43
C THR A 116 0.03 -15.95 -5.14
N ALA A 117 0.69 -16.03 -3.98
CA ALA A 117 0.04 -15.89 -2.69
C ALA A 117 -0.52 -14.46 -2.48
N ALA A 118 0.26 -13.43 -2.81
CA ALA A 118 -0.17 -12.03 -2.70
C ALA A 118 -1.41 -11.71 -3.56
N LEU A 119 -1.53 -12.32 -4.74
CA LEU A 119 -2.66 -12.09 -5.66
C LEU A 119 -3.94 -12.87 -5.33
N ARG A 120 -3.90 -13.76 -4.34
CA ARG A 120 -5.08 -14.51 -3.87
C ARG A 120 -5.80 -13.84 -2.71
N ILE A 121 -5.24 -12.77 -2.16
CA ILE A 121 -5.80 -11.96 -1.06
C ILE A 121 -6.72 -10.88 -1.65
#